data_AF-A0A179GR31-F1
#
_entry.id   AF-A0A179GR31-F1
#
_cell.length_a   1.000
_cell.length_b   1.000
_cell.length_c   1.000
_cell.angle_alpha   90.00
_cell.angle_beta   90.00
_cell.angle_gamma   90.00
#
_symmetry.space_group_name_H-M   'P 1'
#
loop_
_entity.id
_entity.type
_entity.pdbx_description
1 polymer ?
#
loop_
_entity_poly.entity_id
_entity_poly.type
_entity_poly.pdbx_seq_one_letter_code
_entity_poly.pdbx_strand_id
1 'polypeptide(L)'
;MSTQKPEPLDADTVRELLYPEAGGGDPAECEERRHPWLTPEQQAPTDRPLLRLWDKNSGSQPDEKGRMLARAPRQRLCTRKSRRTSLGYHIDHGNWDVETPYISFSSSPEAIKKLAWHRDTYGVNRGPHELIAINPGVRRAKGLPLLDVGAEMEHYGIEDPYDDSDYYENHYACLWEVTPEEIVRKWEWDELMKSNEKDWYEEIVLPAFQQHDDDFPLNHYASIFLNRLNEAAGLPFGPDESAYYSDAASSSDGYVSLPHGGYETSGWGEPTQPTALLELLRELGGTS
;
A
#
# COMPACT_ATOMS: atom_id res chain seq x y z
N MET A 1 14.12 3.58 29.23
CA MET A 1 13.89 2.19 28.76
C MET A 1 14.07 2.21 27.26
N SER A 2 14.97 1.41 26.70
CA SER A 2 15.10 1.30 25.24
C SER A 2 13.86 0.56 24.75
N THR A 3 12.89 1.30 24.21
CA THR A 3 11.72 0.70 23.56
C THR A 3 12.19 0.22 22.20
N GLN A 4 12.62 -1.04 22.14
CA GLN A 4 12.89 -1.71 20.88
C GLN A 4 11.66 -1.57 20.00
N LYS A 5 11.83 -1.01 18.80
CA LYS A 5 10.73 -0.90 17.84
C LYS A 5 10.24 -2.32 17.51
N PRO A 6 8.92 -2.52 17.33
CA PRO A 6 8.40 -3.82 16.93
C PRO A 6 9.02 -4.24 15.59
N GLU A 7 9.26 -5.54 15.40
CA GLU A 7 9.70 -6.09 14.11
C GLU A 7 8.69 -5.77 13.00
N PRO A 8 9.06 -5.84 11.71
CA PRO A 8 8.12 -5.76 10.58
C PRO A 8 6.95 -6.74 10.71
N LEU A 9 5.79 -6.44 10.13
CA LEU A 9 4.66 -7.37 10.11
C LEU A 9 4.89 -8.47 9.08
N ASP A 10 4.97 -9.71 9.57
CA ASP A 10 4.82 -10.92 8.76
C ASP A 10 3.34 -11.26 8.52
N ALA A 11 3.10 -12.21 7.62
CA ALA A 11 1.75 -12.62 7.23
C ALA A 11 0.94 -13.19 8.41
N ASP A 12 1.60 -13.97 9.28
CA ASP A 12 0.97 -14.59 10.44
C ASP A 12 0.52 -13.53 11.44
N THR A 13 1.35 -12.53 11.71
CA THR A 13 0.96 -11.45 12.61
C THR A 13 -0.17 -10.62 12.03
N VAL A 14 -0.15 -10.30 10.73
CA VAL A 14 -1.27 -9.59 10.08
C VAL A 14 -2.56 -10.40 10.24
N ARG A 15 -2.49 -11.71 9.99
CA ARG A 15 -3.62 -12.62 10.16
C ARG A 15 -4.11 -12.64 11.60
N GLU A 16 -3.23 -12.70 12.59
CA GLU A 16 -3.61 -12.65 14.01
C GLU A 16 -4.26 -11.31 14.43
N LEU A 17 -3.81 -10.20 13.85
CA LEU A 17 -4.36 -8.87 14.11
C LEU A 17 -5.76 -8.71 13.51
N LEU A 18 -6.01 -9.31 12.34
CA LEU A 18 -7.31 -9.32 11.66
C LEU A 18 -8.28 -10.36 12.21
N TYR A 19 -7.78 -11.57 12.49
CA TYR A 19 -8.53 -12.76 12.86
C TYR A 19 -7.91 -13.41 14.11
N PRO A 20 -8.08 -12.82 15.30
CA PRO A 20 -7.53 -13.40 16.51
C PRO A 20 -8.17 -14.76 16.79
N GLU A 21 -7.34 -15.81 16.91
CA GLU A 21 -7.79 -17.12 17.35
C GLU A 21 -8.10 -17.06 18.85
N ALA A 22 -9.39 -16.98 19.18
CA ALA A 22 -9.97 -17.29 20.50
C ALA A 22 -9.24 -16.67 21.72
N GLY A 23 -9.19 -15.34 21.80
CA GLY A 23 -8.79 -14.59 23.00
C GLY A 23 -9.94 -14.20 23.93
N GLY A 24 -11.04 -14.97 23.94
CA GLY A 24 -12.18 -14.78 24.88
C GLY A 24 -13.45 -14.13 24.30
N GLY A 25 -13.48 -13.79 23.01
CA GLY A 25 -14.69 -13.42 22.28
C GLY A 25 -15.02 -14.49 21.24
N ASP A 26 -16.30 -14.60 20.86
CA ASP A 26 -16.71 -15.47 19.76
C ASP A 26 -16.02 -15.00 18.47
N PRO A 27 -15.20 -15.83 17.80
CA PRO A 27 -14.59 -15.47 16.52
C PRO A 27 -15.61 -15.06 15.44
N ALA A 28 -16.87 -15.49 15.55
CA ALA A 28 -17.98 -15.04 14.70
C ALA A 28 -18.41 -13.58 14.95
N GLU A 29 -17.98 -12.98 16.06
CA GLU A 29 -18.18 -11.56 16.36
C GLU A 29 -17.10 -10.65 15.79
N CYS A 30 -16.05 -11.21 15.17
CA CYS A 30 -15.02 -10.39 14.56
C CYS A 30 -15.58 -9.63 13.35
N GLU A 31 -15.43 -8.30 13.36
CA GLU A 31 -15.92 -7.40 12.33
C GLU A 31 -15.28 -7.67 10.98
N GLU A 32 -14.04 -8.17 10.94
CA GLU A 32 -13.42 -8.60 9.69
C GLU A 32 -14.23 -9.70 8.97
N ARG A 33 -15.05 -10.49 9.67
CA ARG A 33 -15.95 -11.48 9.03
C ARG A 33 -17.23 -10.88 8.45
N ARG A 34 -17.60 -9.66 8.86
CA ARG A 34 -18.85 -8.98 8.47
C ARG A 34 -18.60 -7.81 7.52
N HIS A 35 -17.50 -7.11 7.75
CA HIS A 35 -17.00 -5.96 7.01
C HIS A 35 -15.47 -6.12 6.83
N PRO A 36 -15.04 -7.08 5.99
CA PRO A 36 -13.61 -7.32 5.71
C PRO A 36 -12.95 -6.13 5.04
N TRP A 37 -11.74 -5.77 5.46
CA TRP A 37 -11.00 -4.66 4.84
C TRP A 37 -10.22 -5.05 3.59
N LEU A 38 -9.99 -6.35 3.38
CA LEU A 38 -9.19 -6.85 2.27
C LEU A 38 -10.03 -7.18 1.02
N THR A 39 -11.32 -6.86 0.98
CA THR A 39 -12.13 -7.09 -0.23
C THR A 39 -11.88 -6.03 -1.29
N PRO A 40 -12.01 -6.38 -2.59
CA PRO A 40 -11.78 -5.43 -3.69
C PRO A 40 -12.58 -4.14 -3.57
N GLU A 41 -13.80 -4.20 -3.04
CA GLU A 41 -14.71 -3.05 -2.89
C GLU A 41 -14.30 -2.09 -1.77
N GLN A 42 -13.50 -2.55 -0.81
CA GLN A 42 -13.07 -1.76 0.36
C GLN A 42 -11.65 -1.20 0.20
N GLN A 43 -10.92 -1.60 -0.84
CA GLN A 43 -9.55 -1.17 -1.04
C GLN A 43 -9.44 0.09 -1.89
N ALA A 44 -8.57 1.00 -1.45
CA ALA A 44 -8.26 2.24 -2.15
C ALA A 44 -7.76 2.01 -3.60
N PRO A 45 -7.86 3.03 -4.47
CA PRO A 45 -7.27 3.01 -5.80
C PRO A 45 -5.77 2.68 -5.76
N THR A 46 -5.31 1.85 -6.70
CA THR A 46 -3.90 1.49 -6.86
C THR A 46 -3.24 2.10 -8.08
N ASP A 47 -3.99 2.91 -8.84
CA ASP A 47 -3.56 3.57 -10.07
C ASP A 47 -2.80 4.88 -9.81
N ARG A 48 -2.63 5.27 -8.55
CA ARG A 48 -2.05 6.54 -8.13
C ARG A 48 -1.34 6.42 -6.79
N PRO A 49 -0.35 7.29 -6.50
CA PRO A 49 0.30 7.31 -5.21
C PRO A 49 -0.64 7.85 -4.11
N LEU A 50 -0.40 7.42 -2.88
CA LEU A 50 -0.95 8.06 -1.69
C LEU A 50 0.10 8.96 -1.05
N LEU A 51 -0.29 10.16 -0.67
CA LEU A 51 0.57 11.26 -0.27
C LEU A 51 0.39 11.60 1.20
N ARG A 52 1.48 11.95 1.89
CA ARG A 52 1.42 12.44 3.26
C ARG A 52 2.46 13.52 3.49
N LEU A 53 2.02 14.65 4.04
CA LEU A 53 2.92 15.63 4.64
C LEU A 53 3.17 15.27 6.10
N TRP A 54 4.44 15.21 6.46
CA TRP A 54 4.87 15.00 7.83
C TRP A 54 5.93 16.02 8.24
N ASP A 55 6.04 16.17 9.55
CA ASP A 55 6.92 17.12 10.22
C ASP A 55 7.34 16.54 11.58
N LYS A 56 8.16 17.28 12.32
CA LYS A 56 8.65 16.87 13.65
C LYS A 56 7.54 16.59 14.68
N ASN A 57 6.32 17.12 14.47
CA ASN A 57 5.17 16.93 15.35
C ASN A 57 4.26 15.77 14.90
N SER A 58 4.57 15.14 13.77
CA SER A 58 3.80 14.01 13.26
C SER A 58 4.06 12.77 14.10
N GLY A 59 3.00 12.01 14.44
CA GLY A 59 3.13 10.82 15.27
C GLY A 59 3.77 9.61 14.57
N SER A 60 3.56 9.49 13.26
CA SER A 60 4.04 8.37 12.44
C SER A 60 5.08 8.86 11.43
N GLN A 61 6.31 9.07 11.90
CA GLN A 61 7.43 9.52 11.07
C GLN A 61 8.17 8.31 10.47
N PRO A 62 8.72 8.42 9.25
CA PRO A 62 9.59 7.38 8.71
C PRO A 62 10.87 7.28 9.54
N ASP A 63 11.34 6.06 9.76
CA ASP A 63 12.64 5.82 10.37
C ASP A 63 13.80 5.89 9.36
N GLU A 64 15.01 5.56 9.80
CA GLU A 64 16.23 5.58 8.96
C GLU A 64 16.09 4.69 7.71
N LYS A 65 15.29 3.63 7.78
CA LYS A 65 15.01 2.72 6.66
C LYS A 65 13.75 3.10 5.89
N GLY A 66 13.09 4.20 6.26
CA GLY A 66 11.85 4.69 5.67
C GLY A 66 10.59 4.13 6.34
N ARG A 67 10.67 3.05 7.13
CA ARG A 67 9.49 2.40 7.72
C ARG A 67 8.74 3.37 8.63
N MET A 68 7.41 3.40 8.51
CA MET A 68 6.55 4.23 9.34
C MET A 68 5.69 3.32 10.22
N LEU A 69 5.63 3.61 11.51
CA LEU A 69 4.77 2.91 12.44
C LEU A 69 3.59 3.80 12.83
N ALA A 70 2.40 3.22 12.90
CA ALA A 70 1.29 3.85 13.60
C ALA A 70 1.65 4.02 15.07
N ARG A 71 0.96 4.94 15.76
CA ARG A 71 1.18 5.15 17.19
C ARG A 71 0.79 3.93 18.03
N ALA A 72 -0.21 3.17 17.57
CA ALA A 72 -0.59 1.88 18.14
C ALA A 72 -0.37 0.73 17.13
N PRO A 73 0.89 0.36 16.80
CA PRO A 73 1.23 -0.45 15.63
C PRO A 73 0.81 -1.92 15.72
N ARG A 74 0.25 -2.35 16.85
CA ARG A 74 -0.22 -3.73 17.10
C ARG A 74 -1.61 -3.77 17.73
N GLN A 75 -2.33 -2.64 17.75
CA GLN A 75 -3.68 -2.61 18.28
C GLN A 75 -4.61 -3.42 17.38
N ARG A 76 -5.30 -4.38 18.01
CA ARG A 76 -6.30 -5.24 17.37
C ARG A 76 -7.62 -4.50 17.23
N LEU A 77 -8.29 -4.69 16.09
CA LEU A 77 -9.55 -4.04 15.75
C LEU A 77 -10.61 -5.07 15.35
N CYS A 78 -10.76 -6.10 16.18
CA CYS A 78 -11.62 -7.23 15.87
C CYS A 78 -13.11 -6.93 16.06
N THR A 79 -13.56 -5.95 16.84
CA THR A 79 -15.01 -5.69 17.01
C THR A 79 -15.44 -4.42 16.28
N ARG A 80 -16.72 -4.37 15.85
CA ARG A 80 -17.36 -3.16 15.32
C ARG A 80 -17.13 -1.95 16.21
N LYS A 81 -17.33 -2.14 17.53
CA LYS A 81 -17.11 -1.09 18.54
C LYS A 81 -15.66 -0.63 18.55
N SER A 82 -14.70 -1.56 18.54
CA SER A 82 -13.28 -1.19 18.52
C SER A 82 -12.91 -0.39 17.28
N ARG A 83 -13.35 -0.80 16.08
CA ARG A 83 -13.10 -0.07 14.82
C ARG A 83 -13.71 1.31 14.82
N ARG A 84 -15.00 1.40 15.16
CA ARG A 84 -15.72 2.68 15.25
C ARG A 84 -15.03 3.64 16.23
N THR A 85 -14.72 3.16 17.43
CA THR A 85 -14.12 4.00 18.47
C THR A 85 -12.70 4.42 18.12
N SER A 86 -11.85 3.50 17.63
CA SER A 86 -10.48 3.84 17.27
C SER A 86 -10.42 4.79 16.07
N LEU A 87 -11.27 4.59 15.06
CA LEU A 87 -11.35 5.47 13.90
C LEU A 87 -11.86 6.86 14.31
N GLY A 88 -12.91 6.92 15.15
CA GLY A 88 -13.40 8.17 15.71
C GLY A 88 -12.32 8.97 16.45
N TYR A 89 -11.48 8.31 17.24
CA TYR A 89 -10.33 8.96 17.87
C TYR A 89 -9.24 9.37 16.88
N HIS A 90 -9.09 8.66 15.77
CA HIS A 90 -8.07 8.96 14.78
C HIS A 90 -8.39 10.21 13.95
N ILE A 91 -9.67 10.37 13.57
CA ILE A 91 -10.13 11.51 12.77
C ILE A 91 -10.23 12.80 13.59
N ASP A 92 -10.41 12.71 14.91
CA ASP A 92 -10.31 13.86 15.80
C ASP A 92 -8.83 14.26 15.99
N HIS A 93 -8.32 15.05 15.07
CA HIS A 93 -6.95 15.55 15.03
C HIS A 93 -6.60 16.52 16.19
N GLY A 94 -7.57 16.89 17.02
CA GLY A 94 -7.38 17.63 18.26
C GLY A 94 -7.01 16.71 19.43
N ASN A 95 -7.36 15.43 19.36
CA ASN A 95 -7.12 14.45 20.41
C ASN A 95 -5.82 13.68 20.18
N TRP A 96 -4.73 14.20 20.76
CA TRP A 96 -3.43 13.55 20.70
C TRP A 96 -3.20 12.53 21.82
N ASP A 97 -4.08 12.45 22.83
CA ASP A 97 -3.89 11.61 24.01
C ASP A 97 -4.12 10.13 23.72
N VAL A 98 -4.85 9.81 22.64
CA VAL A 98 -5.16 8.45 22.24
C VAL A 98 -4.28 8.01 21.08
N GLU A 99 -3.48 6.98 21.31
CA GLU A 99 -2.74 6.30 20.23
C GLU A 99 -3.70 5.46 19.40
N THR A 100 -3.53 5.50 18.07
CA THR A 100 -4.40 4.80 17.12
C THR A 100 -3.56 4.01 16.12
N PRO A 101 -4.10 2.93 15.53
CA PRO A 101 -3.35 2.04 14.64
C PRO A 101 -3.28 2.54 13.20
N TYR A 102 -3.62 3.80 12.93
CA TYR A 102 -3.75 4.32 11.57
C TYR A 102 -2.66 5.33 11.23
N ILE A 103 -2.30 5.38 9.95
CA ILE A 103 -1.44 6.39 9.35
C ILE A 103 -2.20 7.01 8.17
N SER A 104 -2.58 8.28 8.28
CA SER A 104 -3.33 9.00 7.25
C SER A 104 -2.49 9.35 6.02
N PHE A 105 -3.09 9.17 4.85
CA PHE A 105 -2.60 9.66 3.56
C PHE A 105 -3.77 10.28 2.78
N SER A 106 -3.46 11.02 1.74
CA SER A 106 -4.43 11.54 0.78
C SER A 106 -4.02 11.19 -0.65
N SER A 107 -4.98 10.91 -1.53
CA SER A 107 -4.70 10.84 -2.97
C SER A 107 -4.94 12.17 -3.70
N SER A 108 -5.29 13.26 -2.98
CA SER A 108 -5.51 14.58 -3.58
C SER A 108 -4.26 15.47 -3.42
N PRO A 109 -3.60 15.87 -4.52
CA PRO A 109 -2.50 16.83 -4.46
C PRO A 109 -2.98 18.22 -3.96
N GLU A 110 -4.22 18.60 -4.24
CA GLU A 110 -4.83 19.85 -3.73
C GLU A 110 -4.99 19.81 -2.21
N ALA A 111 -5.44 18.68 -1.65
CA ALA A 111 -5.55 18.51 -0.20
C ALA A 111 -4.17 18.63 0.48
N ILE A 112 -3.12 18.08 -0.14
CA ILE A 112 -1.74 18.24 0.31
C ILE A 112 -1.29 19.70 0.29
N LYS A 113 -1.55 20.44 -0.79
CA LYS A 113 -1.24 21.88 -0.87
C LYS A 113 -2.01 22.70 0.17
N LYS A 114 -3.31 22.44 0.33
CA LYS A 114 -4.16 23.10 1.34
C LYS A 114 -3.63 22.83 2.75
N LEU A 115 -3.22 21.59 3.03
CA LEU A 115 -2.64 21.19 4.31
C LEU A 115 -1.30 21.88 4.58
N ALA A 116 -0.39 21.93 3.59
CA ALA A 116 0.86 22.68 3.72
C ALA A 116 0.61 24.15 4.02
N TRP A 117 -0.21 24.81 3.20
CA TRP A 117 -0.56 26.22 3.39
C TRP A 117 -1.16 26.48 4.78
N HIS A 118 -2.03 25.59 5.26
CA HIS A 118 -2.62 25.70 6.60
C HIS A 118 -1.56 25.62 7.72
N ARG A 119 -0.61 24.68 7.60
CA ARG A 119 0.49 24.51 8.56
C ARG A 119 1.46 25.69 8.57
N ASP A 120 1.65 26.35 7.43
CA ASP A 120 2.53 27.51 7.28
C ASP A 120 1.85 28.82 7.77
N THR A 121 0.56 29.00 7.45
CA THR A 121 -0.12 30.30 7.55
C THR A 121 -0.83 30.52 8.89
N TYR A 122 -1.52 29.52 9.45
CA TYR A 122 -2.39 29.71 10.62
C TYR A 122 -1.67 29.65 11.97
N GLY A 123 -0.41 30.10 12.02
CA GLY A 123 0.29 30.36 13.27
C GLY A 123 0.81 29.12 14.02
N VAL A 124 0.78 27.94 13.40
CA VAL A 124 1.36 26.73 14.01
C VAL A 124 2.84 26.57 13.67
N ASN A 125 3.32 27.26 12.61
CA ASN A 125 4.70 27.24 12.09
C ASN A 125 5.39 25.90 12.40
N ARG A 126 4.82 24.83 11.83
CA ARG A 126 5.22 23.46 12.19
C ARG A 126 6.64 23.12 11.74
N GLY A 127 7.28 24.05 11.02
CA GLY A 127 8.63 23.95 10.51
C GLY A 127 8.64 23.33 9.13
N PRO A 128 9.82 22.95 8.61
CA PRO A 128 9.91 22.31 7.30
C PRO A 128 9.08 21.03 7.30
N HIS A 129 8.38 20.81 6.20
CA HIS A 129 7.58 19.62 5.96
C HIS A 129 8.31 18.71 4.96
N GLU A 130 8.15 17.42 5.12
CA GLU A 130 8.52 16.45 4.09
C GLU A 130 7.26 15.83 3.51
N LEU A 131 7.23 15.73 2.18
CA LEU A 131 6.25 14.94 1.46
C LEU A 131 6.78 13.52 1.32
N ILE A 132 5.94 12.53 1.63
CA ILE A 132 6.19 11.14 1.28
C ILE A 132 5.06 10.63 0.39
N ALA A 133 5.43 9.93 -0.69
CA ALA A 133 4.49 9.20 -1.54
C ALA A 133 4.69 7.69 -1.34
N ILE A 134 3.59 6.96 -1.30
CA ILE A 134 3.59 5.50 -1.20
C ILE A 134 2.82 4.88 -2.37
N ASN A 135 3.20 3.67 -2.75
CA ASN A 135 2.51 2.84 -3.73
C ASN A 135 1.51 1.91 -3.01
N PRO A 136 0.19 2.20 -3.06
CA PRO A 136 -0.84 1.36 -2.45
C PRO A 136 -0.96 -0.04 -3.10
N GLY A 137 -0.47 -0.24 -4.33
CA GLY A 137 -0.40 -1.54 -4.98
C GLY A 137 0.52 -2.52 -4.25
N VAL A 138 1.68 -2.04 -3.77
CA VAL A 138 2.61 -2.83 -2.94
C VAL A 138 1.91 -3.28 -1.66
N ARG A 139 1.18 -2.37 -1.03
CA ARG A 139 0.44 -2.63 0.21
C ARG A 139 -0.60 -3.72 0.03
N ARG A 140 -1.41 -3.60 -1.03
CA ARG A 140 -2.42 -4.59 -1.43
C ARG A 140 -1.78 -5.96 -1.62
N ALA A 141 -0.68 -6.04 -2.36
CA ALA A 141 -0.01 -7.31 -2.61
C ALA A 141 0.63 -7.94 -1.36
N LYS A 142 0.99 -7.13 -0.37
CA LYS A 142 1.44 -7.61 0.95
C LYS A 142 0.29 -8.09 1.86
N GLY A 143 -0.97 -7.93 1.43
CA GLY A 143 -2.14 -8.27 2.23
C GLY A 143 -2.34 -7.34 3.43
N LEU A 144 -1.83 -6.11 3.35
CA LEU A 144 -1.96 -5.12 4.42
C LEU A 144 -3.22 -4.26 4.20
N PRO A 145 -4.05 -4.01 5.23
CA PRO A 145 -5.28 -3.24 5.06
C PRO A 145 -5.02 -1.76 4.73
N LEU A 146 -5.79 -1.22 3.79
CA LEU A 146 -5.81 0.18 3.40
C LEU A 146 -7.25 0.65 3.32
N LEU A 147 -7.61 1.61 4.17
CA LEU A 147 -9.00 2.01 4.37
C LEU A 147 -9.30 3.30 3.64
N ASP A 148 -10.46 3.38 3.00
CA ASP A 148 -11.12 4.65 2.69
C ASP A 148 -11.77 5.19 3.97
N VAL A 149 -11.30 6.33 4.46
CA VAL A 149 -11.75 6.87 5.75
C VAL A 149 -13.21 7.32 5.67
N GLY A 150 -13.62 7.96 4.57
CA GLY A 150 -14.98 8.41 4.37
C GLY A 150 -15.97 7.25 4.36
N ALA A 151 -15.65 6.18 3.62
CA ALA A 151 -16.48 4.99 3.55
C ALA A 151 -16.62 4.30 4.92
N GLU A 152 -15.53 4.19 5.70
CA GLU A 152 -15.60 3.61 7.04
C GLU A 152 -16.39 4.50 8.02
N MET A 153 -16.27 5.83 7.92
CA MET A 153 -17.05 6.76 8.73
C MET A 153 -18.55 6.62 8.46
N GLU A 154 -18.95 6.58 7.18
CA GLU A 154 -20.33 6.33 6.78
C GLU A 154 -20.83 4.98 7.32
N HIS A 155 -20.04 3.92 7.11
CA HIS A 155 -20.41 2.57 7.52
C HIS A 155 -20.63 2.43 9.04
N TYR A 156 -19.80 3.07 9.87
CA TYR A 156 -19.94 3.01 11.32
C TYR A 156 -20.82 4.11 11.93
N GLY A 157 -21.30 5.06 11.13
CA GLY A 157 -22.04 6.23 11.61
C GLY A 157 -21.18 7.08 12.55
N ILE A 158 -19.94 7.38 12.14
CA ILE A 158 -19.05 8.28 12.86
C ILE A 158 -19.34 9.70 12.41
N GLU A 159 -19.67 10.58 13.36
CA GLU A 159 -19.86 11.99 13.09
C GLU A 159 -18.52 12.67 12.81
N ASP A 160 -18.53 13.59 11.85
CA ASP A 160 -17.36 14.40 11.54
C ASP A 160 -17.11 15.43 12.66
N PRO A 161 -15.95 15.40 13.35
CA PRO A 161 -15.63 16.37 14.39
C PRO A 161 -15.49 17.81 13.90
N TYR A 162 -15.31 18.05 12.59
CA TYR A 162 -15.02 19.37 12.03
C TYR A 162 -16.08 19.91 11.05
N ASP A 163 -17.14 19.15 10.78
CA ASP A 163 -18.23 19.52 9.86
C ASP A 163 -17.74 19.95 8.45
N ASP A 164 -16.71 19.25 7.96
CA ASP A 164 -16.06 19.39 6.65
C ASP A 164 -16.05 18.00 5.97
N SER A 165 -17.22 17.53 5.51
CA SER A 165 -17.36 16.21 4.88
C SER A 165 -16.44 16.01 3.68
N ASP A 166 -16.14 17.09 2.96
CA ASP A 166 -15.30 17.08 1.78
C ASP A 166 -13.82 16.81 2.14
N TYR A 167 -13.42 17.03 3.40
CA TYR A 167 -12.08 16.73 3.89
C TYR A 167 -11.72 15.24 3.78
N TYR A 168 -12.69 14.35 3.95
CA TYR A 168 -12.47 12.90 3.92
C TYR A 168 -12.54 12.34 2.51
N GLU A 169 -12.97 13.13 1.53
CA GLU A 169 -12.89 12.74 0.12
C GLU A 169 -11.40 12.57 -0.24
N ASN A 170 -11.00 11.37 -0.65
CA ASN A 170 -9.62 10.98 -0.91
C ASN A 170 -8.73 10.83 0.35
N HIS A 171 -9.30 10.71 1.55
CA HIS A 171 -8.54 10.40 2.77
C HIS A 171 -8.46 8.89 2.97
N TYR A 172 -7.24 8.36 2.98
CA TYR A 172 -6.97 6.95 3.21
C TYR A 172 -6.17 6.72 4.49
N ALA A 173 -6.35 5.56 5.11
CA ALA A 173 -5.62 5.17 6.31
C ALA A 173 -4.92 3.82 6.12
N CYS A 174 -3.59 3.83 6.24
CA CYS A 174 -2.79 2.61 6.34
C CYS A 174 -2.84 2.09 7.78
N LEU A 175 -3.22 0.82 7.97
CA LEU A 175 -3.16 0.16 9.27
C LEU A 175 -1.76 -0.31 9.66
N TRP A 176 -1.42 -0.07 10.93
CA TRP A 176 -0.25 -0.52 11.70
C TRP A 176 1.11 -0.01 11.26
N GLU A 177 1.46 -0.16 9.98
CA GLU A 177 2.72 0.28 9.44
C GLU A 177 2.66 0.59 7.95
N VAL A 178 3.63 1.38 7.49
CA VAL A 178 4.04 1.49 6.08
C VAL A 178 5.47 0.95 5.99
N THR A 179 5.67 -0.01 5.12
CA THR A 179 6.95 -0.68 4.91
C THR A 179 7.84 0.10 3.94
N PRO A 180 9.17 -0.07 3.99
CA PRO A 180 10.08 0.61 3.07
C PRO A 180 9.77 0.38 1.59
N GLU A 181 9.30 -0.82 1.23
CA GLU A 181 8.98 -1.19 -0.14
C GLU A 181 7.69 -0.52 -0.65
N GLU A 182 6.83 -0.02 0.24
CA GLU A 182 5.68 0.80 -0.15
C GLU A 182 6.10 2.23 -0.52
N ILE A 183 7.30 2.68 -0.16
CA ILE A 183 7.69 4.09 -0.30
C ILE A 183 8.26 4.34 -1.68
N VAL A 184 7.55 5.16 -2.45
CA VAL A 184 8.00 5.64 -3.76
C VAL A 184 9.22 6.52 -3.58
N ARG A 185 9.06 7.63 -2.84
CA ARG A 185 10.11 8.60 -2.56
C ARG A 185 9.64 9.60 -1.49
N LYS A 186 10.61 10.34 -0.95
CA LYS A 186 10.41 11.51 -0.09
C LYS A 186 10.97 12.76 -0.75
N TRP A 187 10.32 13.89 -0.52
CA TRP A 187 10.77 15.21 -0.98
C TRP A 187 10.67 16.21 0.18
N GLU A 188 11.65 17.09 0.28
CA GLU A 188 11.52 18.29 1.11
C GLU A 188 10.49 19.21 0.43
N TRP A 189 9.47 19.62 1.17
CA TRP A 189 8.30 20.29 0.59
C TRP A 189 8.66 21.65 0.00
N ASP A 190 9.48 22.45 0.68
CA ASP A 190 9.82 23.78 0.21
C ASP A 190 10.69 23.71 -1.05
N GLU A 191 11.69 22.83 -1.10
CA GLU A 191 12.48 22.56 -2.31
C GLU A 191 11.61 22.05 -3.47
N LEU A 192 10.66 21.15 -3.21
CA LEU A 192 9.75 20.63 -4.24
C LEU A 192 8.93 21.78 -4.85
N MET A 193 8.41 22.67 -4.01
CA MET A 193 7.53 23.75 -4.42
C MET A 193 8.25 24.93 -5.09
N LYS A 194 9.52 25.19 -4.77
CA LYS A 194 10.29 26.34 -5.29
C LYS A 194 10.31 26.47 -6.81
N SER A 195 10.34 25.37 -7.54
CA SER A 195 10.40 25.37 -9.02
C SER A 195 9.22 24.68 -9.68
N ASN A 196 8.32 24.08 -8.91
CA ASN A 196 7.28 23.18 -9.43
C ASN A 196 5.90 23.44 -8.81
N GLU A 197 5.64 24.65 -8.31
CA GLU A 197 4.42 24.99 -7.56
C GLU A 197 3.11 24.53 -8.24
N LYS A 198 3.06 24.56 -9.57
CA LYS A 198 1.89 24.20 -10.36
C LYS A 198 1.83 22.71 -10.70
N ASP A 199 2.96 22.11 -11.05
CA ASP A 199 2.99 20.82 -11.75
C ASP A 199 3.84 19.76 -11.00
N TRP A 200 4.17 19.99 -9.71
CA TRP A 200 4.98 19.06 -8.90
C TRP A 200 4.38 17.65 -8.84
N TYR A 201 3.06 17.54 -8.87
CA TYR A 201 2.40 16.24 -8.80
C TYR A 201 2.56 15.49 -10.11
N GLU A 202 2.22 16.13 -11.23
CA GLU A 202 2.23 15.57 -12.57
C GLU A 202 3.64 15.34 -13.13
N GLU A 203 4.58 16.24 -12.88
CA GLU A 203 5.92 16.22 -13.49
C GLU A 203 6.98 15.55 -12.61
N ILE A 204 6.72 15.36 -11.31
CA ILE A 204 7.71 14.79 -10.37
C ILE A 204 7.18 13.56 -9.64
N VAL A 205 6.02 13.67 -9.01
CA VAL A 205 5.50 12.58 -8.17
C VAL A 205 4.93 11.44 -9.00
N LEU A 206 4.10 11.73 -10.00
CA LEU A 206 3.53 10.70 -10.89
C LEU A 206 4.61 9.93 -11.67
N PRO A 207 5.64 10.56 -12.27
CA PRO A 207 6.70 9.82 -12.94
C PRO A 207 7.51 8.94 -11.98
N ALA A 208 7.78 9.40 -10.76
CA ALA A 208 8.44 8.60 -9.74
C ALA A 208 7.58 7.40 -9.31
N PHE A 209 6.26 7.59 -9.19
CA PHE A 209 5.32 6.52 -8.91
C PHE A 209 5.27 5.50 -10.04
N GLN A 210 5.18 5.94 -11.30
CA GLN A 210 5.18 5.04 -12.46
C GLN A 210 6.47 4.22 -12.52
N GLN A 211 7.63 4.86 -12.34
CA GLN A 211 8.90 4.14 -12.28
C GLN A 211 8.90 3.09 -11.15
N HIS A 212 8.42 3.46 -9.96
CA HIS A 212 8.31 2.51 -8.86
C HIS A 212 7.32 1.37 -9.17
N ASP A 213 6.21 1.64 -9.87
CA ASP A 213 5.26 0.61 -10.24
C ASP A 213 5.86 -0.37 -11.29
N ASP A 214 6.60 0.17 -12.26
CA ASP A 214 7.31 -0.60 -13.28
C ASP A 214 8.44 -1.47 -12.68
N ASP A 215 9.14 -0.95 -11.66
CA ASP A 215 10.21 -1.64 -10.93
C ASP A 215 9.67 -2.74 -9.98
N PHE A 216 8.36 -2.73 -9.68
CA PHE A 216 7.67 -3.74 -8.89
C PHE A 216 6.64 -4.53 -9.74
N PRO A 217 7.07 -5.20 -10.83
CA PRO A 217 6.13 -5.93 -11.68
C PRO A 217 5.50 -7.09 -10.90
N LEU A 218 4.25 -7.45 -11.22
CA LEU A 218 3.43 -8.44 -10.51
C LEU A 218 4.11 -9.79 -10.20
N ASN A 219 5.16 -10.18 -10.95
CA ASN A 219 5.96 -11.36 -10.65
C ASN A 219 6.72 -11.28 -9.32
N HIS A 220 7.07 -10.07 -8.86
CA HIS A 220 7.63 -9.87 -7.53
C HIS A 220 6.56 -10.09 -6.44
N TYR A 221 5.30 -9.72 -6.70
CA TYR A 221 4.16 -10.00 -5.81
C TYR A 221 3.82 -11.49 -5.74
N ALA A 222 3.92 -12.23 -6.84
CA ALA A 222 3.78 -13.68 -6.83
C ALA A 222 4.86 -14.35 -5.97
N SER A 223 6.11 -13.88 -6.01
CA SER A 223 7.18 -14.41 -5.15
C SER A 223 6.94 -14.11 -3.66
N ILE A 224 6.47 -12.90 -3.30
CA ILE A 224 6.15 -12.54 -1.91
C ILE A 224 4.95 -13.33 -1.39
N PHE A 225 3.92 -13.49 -2.21
CA PHE A 225 2.70 -14.24 -1.86
C PHE A 225 2.96 -15.75 -1.80
N LEU A 226 3.69 -16.32 -2.77
CA LEU A 226 4.06 -17.75 -2.79
C LEU A 226 5.07 -18.10 -1.70
N ASN A 227 6.04 -17.23 -1.38
CA ASN A 227 6.94 -17.45 -0.26
C ASN A 227 6.18 -17.44 1.07
N ARG A 228 5.25 -16.49 1.26
CA ARG A 228 4.40 -16.45 2.46
C ARG A 228 3.44 -17.64 2.56
N LEU A 229 2.90 -18.14 1.44
CA LEU A 229 2.09 -19.37 1.43
C LEU A 229 2.92 -20.62 1.73
N ASN A 230 4.15 -20.72 1.21
CA ASN A 230 5.05 -21.85 1.48
C ASN A 230 5.54 -21.87 2.94
N GLU A 231 5.81 -20.69 3.52
CA GLU A 231 6.14 -20.53 4.94
C GLU A 231 4.95 -20.92 5.84
N ALA A 232 3.74 -20.44 5.54
CA ALA A 232 2.53 -20.79 6.28
C ALA A 232 2.12 -22.28 6.14
N ALA A 233 2.54 -22.94 5.06
CA ALA A 233 2.28 -24.37 4.82
C ALA A 233 3.38 -25.31 5.35
N GLY A 234 4.50 -24.79 5.87
CA GLY A 234 5.64 -25.59 6.34
C GLY A 234 6.28 -26.44 5.24
N LEU A 235 6.15 -26.03 3.97
CA LEU A 235 6.71 -26.76 2.83
C LEU A 235 8.15 -26.29 2.57
N PRO A 236 9.09 -27.21 2.25
CA PRO A 236 10.47 -26.83 1.99
C PRO A 236 10.57 -25.94 0.75
N PHE A 237 11.41 -24.91 0.84
CA PHE A 237 11.74 -23.92 -0.20
C PHE A 237 11.65 -24.48 -1.64
N GLY A 238 10.84 -23.83 -2.47
CA GLY A 238 10.78 -24.04 -3.92
C GLY A 238 12.10 -23.67 -4.62
N PRO A 239 12.26 -24.05 -5.91
CA PRO A 239 13.53 -24.48 -6.46
C PRO A 239 14.56 -23.35 -6.59
N ASP A 240 15.81 -23.74 -6.33
CA ASP A 240 17.06 -22.99 -6.50
C ASP A 240 17.07 -22.07 -7.73
N GLU A 241 17.21 -20.76 -7.50
CA GLU A 241 17.34 -19.70 -8.52
C GLU A 241 18.56 -19.91 -9.45
N SER A 242 19.46 -20.84 -9.15
CA SER A 242 20.60 -21.18 -10.02
C SER A 242 20.20 -21.80 -11.37
N ALA A 243 18.97 -22.29 -11.51
CA ALA A 243 18.51 -22.94 -12.75
C ALA A 243 18.16 -21.99 -13.91
N TYR A 244 18.05 -20.67 -13.67
CA TYR A 244 17.73 -19.70 -14.73
C TYR A 244 18.96 -19.06 -15.41
N TYR A 245 20.17 -19.29 -14.89
CA TYR A 245 21.42 -18.78 -15.47
C TYR A 245 22.44 -19.90 -15.75
N SER A 246 22.06 -20.87 -16.58
CA SER A 246 23.06 -21.74 -17.22
C SER A 246 22.56 -22.23 -18.57
N ASP A 247 22.68 -21.38 -19.60
CA ASP A 247 22.93 -21.79 -20.99
C ASP A 247 23.17 -20.55 -21.86
N ALA A 248 24.32 -19.91 -21.65
CA ALA A 248 24.88 -18.96 -22.61
C ALA A 248 26.41 -18.98 -22.54
N ALA A 249 27.00 -20.15 -22.73
CA ALA A 249 28.41 -20.25 -23.09
C ALA A 249 28.69 -21.52 -23.91
N SER A 250 29.24 -21.30 -25.10
CA SER A 250 29.98 -22.26 -25.94
C SER A 250 29.16 -23.08 -26.96
N SER A 251 29.17 -22.62 -28.22
CA SER A 251 29.84 -23.39 -29.28
C SER A 251 30.09 -22.54 -30.51
N SER A 252 31.36 -22.46 -30.91
CA SER A 252 31.86 -21.90 -32.15
C SER A 252 31.60 -22.82 -33.35
N ASP A 253 31.68 -22.20 -34.53
CA ASP A 253 31.97 -22.74 -35.86
C ASP A 253 30.84 -23.41 -36.69
N GLY A 254 30.58 -22.80 -37.87
CA GLY A 254 29.79 -23.41 -38.93
C GLY A 254 29.33 -22.44 -40.04
N TYR A 255 30.28 -21.87 -40.78
CA TYR A 255 30.05 -21.01 -41.95
C TYR A 255 29.57 -21.83 -43.17
N VAL A 256 28.38 -21.57 -43.75
CA VAL A 256 28.10 -21.77 -45.20
C VAL A 256 27.00 -20.80 -45.68
N SER A 257 27.26 -20.23 -46.86
CA SER A 257 26.62 -19.10 -47.57
C SER A 257 25.16 -19.24 -48.05
N LEU A 258 24.55 -18.07 -48.28
CA LEU A 258 23.25 -17.75 -48.91
C LEU A 258 23.06 -18.32 -50.34
N PRO A 259 21.82 -18.29 -50.88
CA PRO A 259 21.45 -17.17 -51.76
C PRO A 259 20.00 -16.63 -51.63
N HIS A 260 19.80 -15.50 -52.30
CA HIS A 260 18.65 -14.57 -52.36
C HIS A 260 17.25 -15.15 -52.65
N GLY A 261 16.23 -14.45 -52.15
CA GLY A 261 14.87 -14.42 -52.69
C GLY A 261 13.97 -13.49 -51.86
N GLY A 262 13.43 -12.44 -52.48
CA GLY A 262 12.62 -11.41 -51.81
C GLY A 262 11.11 -11.69 -51.75
N TYR A 263 10.39 -10.62 -51.40
CA TYR A 263 8.95 -10.34 -51.45
C TYR A 263 8.12 -10.49 -50.15
N GLU A 264 7.71 -9.31 -49.69
CA GLU A 264 6.34 -8.88 -49.41
C GLU A 264 5.69 -9.03 -48.02
N THR A 265 4.90 -7.98 -47.77
CA THR A 265 4.19 -7.51 -46.60
C THR A 265 2.93 -8.31 -46.29
N SER A 266 2.57 -8.45 -45.01
CA SER A 266 1.22 -8.17 -44.47
C SER A 266 1.03 -8.72 -43.05
N GLY A 267 0.20 -8.04 -42.26
CA GLY A 267 -0.54 -8.66 -41.16
C GLY A 267 -0.11 -8.24 -39.75
N TRP A 268 -0.71 -7.15 -39.25
CA TRP A 268 -0.82 -6.89 -37.83
C TRP A 268 -1.69 -7.98 -37.19
N GLY A 269 -1.09 -8.81 -36.32
CA GLY A 269 -1.80 -9.73 -35.44
C GLY A 269 -1.96 -9.08 -34.06
N GLU A 270 -3.20 -8.96 -33.60
CA GLU A 270 -3.56 -8.53 -32.25
C GLU A 270 -2.99 -9.48 -31.18
N PRO A 271 -2.56 -8.98 -30.01
CA PRO A 271 -2.17 -9.84 -28.90
C PRO A 271 -3.42 -10.45 -28.23
N THR A 272 -3.52 -11.77 -28.32
CA THR A 272 -4.48 -12.60 -27.59
C THR A 272 -4.30 -12.47 -26.08
N GLN A 273 -5.38 -12.10 -25.39
CA GLN A 273 -5.53 -12.13 -23.93
C GLN A 273 -5.33 -13.55 -23.37
N PRO A 274 -4.64 -13.75 -22.23
CA PRO A 274 -4.46 -15.08 -21.66
C PRO A 274 -5.75 -15.54 -20.96
N THR A 275 -6.45 -16.45 -21.62
CA THR A 275 -7.68 -17.13 -21.18
C THR A 275 -7.46 -18.09 -19.99
N ALA A 276 -6.23 -18.18 -19.46
CA ALA A 276 -5.86 -19.11 -18.40
C ALA A 276 -6.29 -18.67 -16.99
N LEU A 277 -6.55 -17.38 -16.75
CA LEU A 277 -6.92 -16.89 -15.40
C LEU A 277 -8.42 -17.09 -15.07
N LEU A 278 -9.27 -17.21 -16.09
CA LEU A 278 -10.71 -17.44 -15.91
C LEU A 278 -11.07 -18.93 -15.72
N GLU A 279 -10.21 -19.86 -16.15
CA GLU A 279 -10.42 -21.29 -15.91
C GLU A 279 -10.04 -21.70 -14.48
N LEU A 280 -9.03 -21.07 -13.88
CA LEU A 280 -8.62 -21.34 -12.49
C LEU A 280 -9.66 -20.90 -11.45
N LEU A 281 -10.43 -19.85 -11.73
CA LEU A 281 -11.52 -19.37 -10.86
C LEU A 281 -12.79 -20.21 -10.96
N ARG A 282 -12.89 -21.08 -11.97
CA ARG A 282 -14.05 -21.98 -12.15
C ARG A 282 -13.87 -23.33 -11.44
N GLU A 283 -12.63 -23.74 -11.16
CA GLU A 283 -12.33 -24.96 -10.41
C GLU A 283 -12.37 -24.79 -8.88
N LEU A 284 -12.33 -23.55 -8.37
CA LEU A 284 -12.37 -23.27 -6.93
C LEU A 284 -13.78 -22.95 -6.39
N GLY A 285 -14.81 -22.96 -7.24
CA GLY A 285 -16.20 -22.69 -6.87
C GLY A 285 -17.14 -23.82 -7.33
N GLY A 286 -17.16 -24.95 -6.63
CA GLY A 286 -17.99 -26.09 -7.02
C GLY A 286 -18.18 -27.18 -5.96
N THR A 287 -19.19 -26.96 -5.10
CA THR A 287 -20.07 -27.95 -4.41
C THR A 287 -19.48 -28.95 -3.40
N SER A 288 -19.74 -28.71 -2.12
CA SER A 288 -20.81 -29.41 -1.36
C SER A 288 -21.28 -28.56 -0.18
#